data_AF-A0A3B9FM93-F1
#
_entry.id   AF-A0A3B9FM93-F1
#
_cell.length_a   1.000
_cell.length_b   1.000
_cell.length_c   1.000
_cell.angle_alpha   90.00
_cell.angle_beta   90.00
_cell.angle_gamma   90.00
#
_symmetry.space_group_name_H-M   'P 1'
#
loop_
_entity.id
_entity.type
_entity.pdbx_description
1 polymer ?
#
loop_
_entity_poly.entity_id
_entity_poly.type
_entity_poly.pdbx_seq_one_letter_code
_entity_poly.pdbx_strand_id
1 'polypeptide(L)'
;MAKGSFPVRPAATLDAEYRTFAIEAQEERLIGVPERFLESGLKRTITISSSPVTNLVPALSELLGFPYGCVEQTTSKAMPMIYASALLDGRKEEYAKDAVSAGIKRLKLMQTASGGLGYWPGDADPYLWGTCYATAFLMEAKRAGFNMDEAFISSLASYLDMALRSGEHDLNEQAFICQALAVFGKPQKSRQRYLLDKSESLDLAGLARLAGAWHASGRPDLARQCLREDALEKEVARTFKGRLTSDTAASATMLTVLLDVEPKHPWVEVLTKRILRTKSNHHWSSTLENGLALVSLCKLHALTASELSNYAGTLSGSGLKESVFSSKSTFGQSFAGTGEIRLASSGIGKLFVSVQTEGLVPPESLKPTDREIKVRRRWLNSEGKVLSDWHGEKEGSLEVSVGDLVWVEVMLQTRQANLDNIAVVDALPGGFTVENPRLATSAVCLSGGEVLAKAARADRTEFLDDRVVLFASAKPVPRVFRYAIRAVAGGEFLVPGIQASCMYDETLSSLDQSDVVKVIVQ
;
A
#
# COMPACT_ATOMS: atom_id res chain seq x y z
N MET A 1 -5.26 9.44 42.91
CA MET A 1 -4.66 8.67 41.79
C MET A 1 -5.20 9.24 40.49
N ALA A 2 -4.34 9.78 39.62
CA ALA A 2 -4.77 10.19 38.30
C ALA A 2 -5.13 8.94 37.49
N LYS A 3 -6.35 8.87 36.94
CA LYS A 3 -6.71 7.84 35.96
C LYS A 3 -6.21 8.33 34.60
N GLY A 4 -5.17 7.69 34.08
CA GLY A 4 -4.69 7.88 32.71
C GLY A 4 -5.00 6.66 31.86
N SER A 5 -5.32 6.87 30.59
CA SER A 5 -5.40 5.82 29.58
C SER A 5 -4.16 5.94 28.68
N PHE A 6 -3.40 4.86 28.53
CA PHE A 6 -2.26 4.80 27.62
C PHE A 6 -2.57 3.85 26.46
N PRO A 7 -2.29 4.23 25.20
CA PRO A 7 -2.36 3.30 24.09
C PRO A 7 -1.25 2.25 24.25
N VAL A 8 -1.62 0.96 24.24
CA VAL A 8 -0.66 -0.16 24.27
C VAL A 8 -0.49 -0.67 22.85
N ARG A 9 0.73 -0.56 22.32
CA ARG A 9 1.12 -1.24 21.08
C ARG A 9 2.01 -2.44 21.44
N PRO A 10 1.65 -3.65 21.01
CA PRO A 10 2.52 -4.81 21.14
C PRO A 10 3.85 -4.57 20.42
N ALA A 11 4.95 -4.97 21.05
CA ALA A 11 6.27 -4.92 20.43
C ALA A 11 6.42 -6.01 19.35
N ALA A 12 5.58 -7.05 19.42
CA ALA A 12 5.29 -7.98 18.33
C ALA A 12 4.49 -7.30 17.21
N THR A 13 4.79 -7.64 15.95
CA THR A 13 3.99 -7.20 14.82
C THR A 13 2.61 -7.84 14.87
N LEU A 14 1.56 -7.03 14.78
CA LEU A 14 0.24 -7.52 14.40
C LEU A 14 0.37 -8.10 12.99
N ASP A 15 0.00 -9.36 12.84
CA ASP A 15 0.10 -10.09 11.59
C ASP A 15 -1.26 -10.69 11.23
N ALA A 16 -1.46 -10.99 9.95
CA ALA A 16 -2.72 -11.48 9.41
C ALA A 16 -2.52 -12.71 8.52
N GLU A 17 -3.29 -13.77 8.75
CA GLU A 17 -3.38 -14.92 7.86
C GLU A 17 -4.68 -14.82 7.07
N TYR A 18 -4.57 -15.04 5.76
CA TYR A 18 -5.71 -15.07 4.87
C TYR A 18 -5.92 -16.49 4.34
N ARG A 19 -7.17 -16.94 4.33
CA ARG A 19 -7.61 -18.15 3.65
C ARG A 19 -8.82 -17.85 2.80
N THR A 20 -8.87 -18.39 1.61
CA THR A 20 -10.01 -18.26 0.70
C THR A 20 -10.37 -19.63 0.13
N PHE A 21 -11.65 -19.98 0.15
CA PHE A 21 -12.13 -21.26 -0.38
C PHE A 21 -13.57 -21.13 -0.87
N ALA A 22 -13.99 -22.05 -1.72
CA ALA A 22 -15.38 -22.20 -2.13
C ALA A 22 -15.95 -23.49 -1.54
N ILE A 23 -17.22 -23.47 -1.13
CA ILE A 23 -17.98 -24.66 -0.75
C ILE A 23 -19.26 -24.73 -1.55
N GLU A 24 -19.78 -25.94 -1.76
CA GLU A 24 -21.12 -26.11 -2.31
C GLU A 24 -22.17 -25.84 -1.21
N ALA A 25 -23.32 -25.29 -1.59
CA ALA A 25 -24.44 -25.18 -0.66
C ALA A 25 -24.81 -26.58 -0.14
N GLN A 26 -25.21 -26.67 1.14
CA GLN A 26 -25.44 -27.91 1.91
C GLN A 26 -24.19 -28.52 2.55
N GLU A 27 -23.00 -28.02 2.23
CA GLU A 27 -21.79 -28.39 2.96
C GLU A 27 -21.66 -27.60 4.27
N GLU A 28 -21.02 -28.25 5.23
CA GLU A 28 -20.61 -27.67 6.50
C GLU A 28 -19.09 -27.56 6.57
N ARG A 29 -18.59 -26.47 7.15
CA ARG A 29 -17.16 -26.25 7.35
C ARG A 29 -16.85 -25.75 8.75
N LEU A 30 -15.84 -26.35 9.37
CA LEU A 30 -15.24 -25.88 10.61
C LEU A 30 -14.01 -25.02 10.29
N ILE A 31 -13.93 -23.87 10.94
CA ILE A 31 -12.86 -22.88 10.77
C ILE A 31 -12.13 -22.75 12.11
N GLY A 32 -10.97 -23.38 12.19
CA GLY A 32 -10.08 -23.35 13.34
C GLY A 32 -9.20 -22.08 13.41
N VAL A 33 -8.24 -22.12 14.32
CA VAL A 33 -7.23 -21.07 14.52
C VAL A 33 -5.89 -21.56 13.97
N PRO A 34 -5.12 -20.74 13.23
CA PRO A 34 -3.75 -21.07 12.87
C PRO A 34 -2.82 -21.08 14.08
N GLU A 35 -1.89 -22.05 14.14
CA GLU A 35 -0.97 -22.25 15.28
C GLU A 35 0.05 -21.12 15.49
N ARG A 36 0.17 -20.17 14.55
CA ARG A 36 1.21 -19.13 14.54
C ARG A 36 0.95 -17.93 15.46
N PHE A 37 -0.28 -17.77 15.94
CA PHE A 37 -0.70 -16.59 16.71
C PHE A 37 -0.81 -16.89 18.19
N LEU A 38 -0.51 -15.89 19.02
CA LEU A 38 -0.83 -15.90 20.44
C LEU A 38 -2.36 -15.90 20.63
N GLU A 39 -2.84 -16.62 21.64
CA GLU A 39 -4.28 -16.74 21.93
C GLU A 39 -4.91 -15.38 22.28
N SER A 40 -4.15 -14.52 22.98
CA SER A 40 -4.58 -13.18 23.37
C SER A 40 -4.59 -12.23 22.18
N GLY A 41 -5.70 -11.53 21.96
CA GLY A 41 -5.83 -10.52 20.91
C GLY A 41 -6.17 -11.09 19.53
N LEU A 42 -6.49 -12.38 19.43
CA LEU A 42 -6.87 -13.03 18.18
C LEU A 42 -8.26 -12.60 17.71
N LYS A 43 -8.36 -12.21 16.44
CA LYS A 43 -9.60 -11.82 15.78
C LYS A 43 -9.72 -12.50 14.43
N ARG A 44 -10.83 -13.16 14.16
CA ARG A 44 -11.14 -13.79 12.87
C ARG A 44 -12.30 -13.08 12.21
N THR A 45 -12.10 -12.55 11.02
CA THR A 45 -13.14 -11.94 10.19
C THR A 45 -13.47 -12.86 9.02
N ILE A 46 -14.73 -13.28 8.93
CA ILE A 46 -15.24 -14.15 7.88
C ILE A 46 -16.12 -13.32 6.96
N THR A 47 -15.81 -13.37 5.66
CA THR A 47 -16.58 -12.73 4.59
C THR A 47 -17.11 -13.81 3.65
N ILE A 48 -18.40 -13.81 3.38
CA ILE A 48 -19.10 -14.81 2.57
C ILE A 48 -19.87 -14.10 1.47
N SER A 49 -19.77 -14.56 0.23
CA SER A 49 -20.64 -14.09 -0.86
C SER A 49 -20.90 -15.18 -1.90
N SER A 50 -21.84 -14.92 -2.81
CA SER A 50 -22.12 -15.74 -3.99
C SER A 50 -21.14 -15.49 -5.14
N SER A 51 -20.19 -14.56 -4.96
CA SER A 51 -19.27 -14.10 -6.00
C SER A 51 -17.83 -14.54 -5.75
N PRO A 52 -17.11 -15.01 -6.79
CA PRO A 52 -15.68 -15.31 -6.69
C PRO A 52 -14.83 -14.06 -6.40
N VAL A 53 -15.39 -12.85 -6.51
CA VAL A 53 -14.73 -11.60 -6.16
C VAL A 53 -14.29 -11.59 -4.69
N THR A 54 -14.97 -12.33 -3.79
CA THR A 54 -14.56 -12.49 -2.38
C THR A 54 -13.12 -12.99 -2.20
N ASN A 55 -12.55 -13.67 -3.20
CA ASN A 55 -11.13 -14.05 -3.20
C ASN A 55 -10.16 -12.85 -3.23
N LEU A 56 -10.66 -11.64 -3.49
CA LEU A 56 -9.90 -10.39 -3.48
C LEU A 56 -9.99 -9.63 -2.15
N VAL A 57 -10.80 -10.08 -1.19
CA VAL A 57 -10.89 -9.46 0.15
C VAL A 57 -9.51 -9.37 0.83
N PRO A 58 -8.65 -10.41 0.82
CA PRO A 58 -7.30 -10.31 1.37
C PRO A 58 -6.47 -9.18 0.74
N ALA A 59 -6.48 -9.10 -0.59
CA ALA A 59 -5.77 -8.09 -1.36
C ALA A 59 -6.24 -6.67 -0.99
N LEU A 60 -7.55 -6.49 -0.80
CA LEU A 60 -8.12 -5.21 -0.34
C LEU A 60 -7.70 -4.89 1.11
N SER A 61 -7.77 -5.85 2.02
CA SER A 61 -7.36 -5.66 3.42
C SER A 61 -5.89 -5.25 3.53
N GLU A 62 -5.01 -5.93 2.80
CA GLU A 62 -3.57 -5.61 2.73
C GLU A 62 -3.34 -4.18 2.24
N LEU A 63 -4.02 -3.80 1.16
CA LEU A 63 -3.90 -2.46 0.58
C LEU A 63 -4.37 -1.37 1.54
N LEU A 64 -5.49 -1.58 2.25
CA LEU A 64 -6.03 -0.63 3.22
C LEU A 64 -5.16 -0.56 4.50
N GLY A 65 -4.54 -1.66 4.90
CA GLY A 65 -3.64 -1.74 6.05
C GLY A 65 -2.27 -1.08 5.82
N PHE A 66 -1.89 -0.85 4.56
CA PHE A 66 -0.60 -0.25 4.22
C PHE A 66 -0.41 1.11 4.93
N PRO A 67 0.70 1.38 5.63
CA PRO A 67 0.74 2.50 6.58
C PRO A 67 1.05 3.86 5.95
N TYR A 68 1.58 3.89 4.73
CA TYR A 68 2.06 5.12 4.09
C TYR A 68 0.99 5.75 3.19
N GLY A 69 1.18 7.03 2.86
CA GLY A 69 0.19 7.82 2.13
C GLY A 69 0.80 8.86 1.19
N CYS A 70 1.74 8.45 0.33
CA CYS A 70 2.14 9.23 -0.84
C CYS A 70 1.00 9.31 -1.87
N VAL A 71 1.18 10.09 -2.94
CA VAL A 71 0.16 10.27 -3.99
C VAL A 71 -0.26 8.96 -4.65
N GLU A 72 0.69 8.06 -4.89
CA GLU A 72 0.42 6.74 -5.48
C GLU A 72 -0.40 5.89 -4.50
N GLN A 73 0.03 5.75 -3.24
CA GLN A 73 -0.64 4.92 -2.25
C GLN A 73 -2.05 5.42 -1.91
N THR A 74 -2.22 6.74 -1.83
CA THR A 74 -3.52 7.37 -1.62
C THR A 74 -4.47 7.01 -2.76
N THR A 75 -3.97 7.08 -4.00
CA THR A 75 -4.73 6.73 -5.19
C THR A 75 -5.04 5.24 -5.24
N SER A 76 -4.05 4.38 -5.02
CA SER A 76 -4.16 2.93 -5.05
C SER A 76 -5.16 2.41 -4.03
N LYS A 77 -5.21 2.99 -2.82
CA LYS A 77 -6.22 2.64 -1.80
C LYS A 77 -7.63 3.10 -2.13
N ALA A 78 -7.76 4.31 -2.68
CA ALA A 78 -9.07 4.93 -2.90
C ALA A 78 -9.77 4.42 -4.17
N MET A 79 -9.01 4.15 -5.24
CA MET A 79 -9.59 3.79 -6.54
C MET A 79 -10.40 2.47 -6.52
N PRO A 80 -9.93 1.37 -5.89
CA PRO A 80 -10.71 0.13 -5.80
C PRO A 80 -12.06 0.33 -5.08
N MET A 81 -12.12 1.25 -4.12
CA MET A 81 -13.32 1.48 -3.31
C MET A 81 -14.52 1.96 -4.14
N ILE A 82 -14.28 2.49 -5.35
CA ILE A 82 -15.34 2.83 -6.30
C ILE A 82 -16.13 1.58 -6.74
N TYR A 83 -15.46 0.43 -6.86
CA TYR A 83 -16.03 -0.82 -7.37
C TYR A 83 -16.10 -1.93 -6.30
N ALA A 84 -15.55 -1.70 -5.11
CA ALA A 84 -15.41 -2.72 -4.07
C ALA A 84 -16.70 -3.03 -3.31
N SER A 85 -17.86 -2.48 -3.66
CA SER A 85 -19.12 -2.74 -2.94
C SER A 85 -19.41 -4.24 -2.81
N ALA A 86 -19.12 -5.03 -3.85
CA ALA A 86 -19.27 -6.49 -3.84
C ALA A 86 -18.29 -7.22 -2.89
N LEU A 87 -17.16 -6.59 -2.55
CA LEU A 87 -16.16 -7.13 -1.61
C LEU A 87 -16.49 -6.81 -0.16
N LEU A 88 -17.29 -5.78 0.07
CA LEU A 88 -17.60 -5.29 1.40
C LEU A 88 -18.87 -5.96 1.90
N ASP A 89 -18.93 -6.23 3.21
CA ASP A 89 -20.18 -6.56 3.88
C ASP A 89 -21.26 -5.55 3.46
N GLY A 90 -22.48 -6.01 3.17
CA GLY A 90 -23.58 -5.19 2.61
C GLY A 90 -23.97 -3.95 3.44
N ARG A 91 -23.39 -3.79 4.64
CA ARG A 91 -23.52 -2.64 5.55
C ARG A 91 -22.40 -1.60 5.41
N LYS A 92 -21.45 -1.76 4.48
CA LYS A 92 -20.23 -0.94 4.35
C LYS A 92 -20.13 -0.15 3.04
N GLU A 93 -21.24 0.07 2.34
CA GLU A 93 -21.26 0.95 1.17
C GLU A 93 -20.88 2.40 1.53
N GLU A 94 -21.32 2.88 2.70
CA GLU A 94 -20.96 4.21 3.23
C GLU A 94 -19.45 4.31 3.49
N TYR A 95 -18.85 3.27 4.07
CA TYR A 95 -17.39 3.20 4.27
C TYR A 95 -16.62 3.33 2.94
N ALA A 96 -17.10 2.71 1.87
CA ALA A 96 -16.48 2.85 0.56
C ALA A 96 -16.54 4.29 0.03
N LYS A 97 -17.72 4.93 0.16
CA LYS A 97 -17.92 6.34 -0.24
C LYS A 97 -17.05 7.29 0.59
N ASP A 98 -16.92 7.05 1.88
CA ASP A 98 -16.06 7.82 2.77
C ASP A 98 -14.59 7.65 2.41
N ALA A 99 -14.14 6.43 2.10
CA ALA A 99 -12.77 6.16 1.67
C ALA A 99 -12.42 6.89 0.37
N VAL A 100 -13.31 6.88 -0.63
CA VAL A 100 -13.13 7.64 -1.88
C VAL A 100 -13.06 9.14 -1.59
N SER A 101 -13.98 9.66 -0.78
CA SER A 101 -14.04 11.08 -0.42
C SER A 101 -12.80 11.53 0.36
N ALA A 102 -12.30 10.70 1.27
CA ALA A 102 -11.06 10.93 2.01
C ALA A 102 -9.85 10.93 1.07
N GLY A 103 -9.80 10.01 0.10
CA GLY A 103 -8.77 9.98 -0.94
C GLY A 103 -8.72 11.27 -1.77
N ILE A 104 -9.88 11.77 -2.22
CA ILE A 104 -9.97 13.04 -2.97
C ILE A 104 -9.45 14.21 -2.14
N LYS A 105 -9.90 14.32 -0.88
CA LYS A 105 -9.45 15.38 0.04
C LYS A 105 -7.94 15.31 0.28
N ARG A 106 -7.41 14.10 0.45
CA ARG A 106 -5.98 13.84 0.66
C ARG A 106 -5.14 14.28 -0.55
N LEU A 107 -5.57 13.94 -1.77
CA LEU A 107 -4.88 14.36 -3.00
C LEU A 107 -4.87 15.88 -3.17
N LYS A 108 -5.94 16.57 -2.78
CA LYS A 108 -5.97 18.04 -2.79
C LYS A 108 -4.88 18.66 -1.89
N LEU A 109 -4.54 18.03 -0.77
CA LEU A 109 -3.43 18.47 0.11
C LEU A 109 -2.04 18.26 -0.51
N MET A 110 -1.94 17.51 -1.61
CA MET A 110 -0.70 17.29 -2.35
C MET A 110 -0.56 18.24 -3.54
N GLN A 111 -1.55 19.10 -3.81
CA GLN A 111 -1.46 20.04 -4.92
C GLN A 111 -0.38 21.10 -4.66
N THR A 112 0.54 21.21 -5.61
CA THR A 112 1.62 22.19 -5.63
C THR A 112 1.17 23.51 -6.24
N ALA A 113 1.98 24.55 -6.11
CA ALA A 113 1.73 25.86 -6.73
C ALA A 113 1.62 25.80 -8.27
N SER A 114 2.24 24.80 -8.91
CA SER A 114 2.15 24.57 -10.36
C SER A 114 0.79 24.00 -10.82
N GLY A 115 -0.04 23.54 -9.88
CA GLY A 115 -1.30 22.85 -10.13
C GLY A 115 -1.19 21.32 -10.16
N GLY A 116 0.01 20.76 -10.40
CA GLY A 116 0.27 19.31 -10.30
C GLY A 116 0.33 18.81 -8.86
N LEU A 117 0.37 17.49 -8.66
CA LEU A 117 0.46 16.88 -7.33
C LEU A 117 1.90 16.49 -6.99
N GLY A 118 2.36 16.85 -5.79
CA GLY A 118 3.62 16.40 -5.23
C GLY A 118 3.57 14.92 -4.83
N TYR A 119 4.74 14.34 -4.55
CA TYR A 119 4.82 12.94 -4.12
C TYR A 119 4.23 12.78 -2.71
N TRP A 120 4.56 13.71 -1.82
CA TRP A 120 4.00 13.86 -0.48
C TRP A 120 3.20 15.17 -0.35
N PRO A 121 2.31 15.27 0.65
CA PRO A 121 1.68 16.54 0.99
C PRO A 121 2.72 17.55 1.46
N GLY A 122 2.61 18.78 0.93
CA GLY A 122 3.53 19.86 1.22
C GLY A 122 4.79 19.89 0.37
N ASP A 123 4.98 18.94 -0.56
CA ASP A 123 6.07 19.02 -1.53
C ASP A 123 5.88 20.23 -2.46
N ALA A 124 6.98 20.91 -2.78
CA ALA A 124 6.96 22.06 -3.69
C ALA A 124 6.89 21.63 -5.16
N ASP A 125 7.60 20.55 -5.49
CA ASP A 125 7.74 20.07 -6.85
C ASP A 125 6.67 19.02 -7.19
N PRO A 126 6.02 19.13 -8.35
CA PRO A 126 5.03 18.15 -8.77
C PRO A 126 5.70 16.86 -9.23
N TYR A 127 5.05 15.74 -8.95
CA TYR A 127 5.37 14.43 -9.48
C TYR A 127 4.40 14.10 -10.62
N LEU A 128 4.87 14.23 -11.87
CA LEU A 128 4.04 14.09 -13.07
C LEU A 128 3.29 12.75 -13.14
N TRP A 129 4.00 11.63 -13.04
CA TRP A 129 3.38 10.31 -13.13
C TRP A 129 2.30 10.13 -12.05
N GLY A 130 2.60 10.53 -10.81
CA GLY A 130 1.64 10.50 -9.69
C GLY A 130 0.43 11.39 -9.93
N THR A 131 0.62 12.55 -10.55
CA THR A 131 -0.46 13.46 -10.97
C THR A 131 -1.38 12.82 -12.00
N CYS A 132 -0.82 12.15 -13.02
CA CYS A 132 -1.59 11.42 -14.02
C CYS A 132 -2.35 10.23 -13.38
N TYR A 133 -1.70 9.49 -12.49
CA TYR A 133 -2.31 8.36 -11.79
C TYR A 133 -3.49 8.77 -10.89
N ALA A 134 -3.29 9.80 -10.09
CA ALA A 134 -4.36 10.42 -9.30
C ALA A 134 -5.50 10.93 -10.19
N THR A 135 -5.19 11.52 -11.34
CA THR A 135 -6.21 11.98 -12.29
C THR A 135 -7.07 10.82 -12.79
N ALA A 136 -6.48 9.65 -13.10
CA ALA A 136 -7.26 8.47 -13.50
C ALA A 136 -8.26 8.05 -12.41
N PHE A 137 -7.88 8.14 -11.13
CA PHE A 137 -8.80 7.89 -10.01
C PHE A 137 -9.89 8.95 -9.94
N LEU A 138 -9.50 10.23 -10.03
CA LEU A 138 -10.44 11.33 -9.92
C LEU A 138 -11.52 11.25 -11.01
N MET A 139 -11.15 10.78 -12.20
CA MET A 139 -12.08 10.53 -13.29
C MET A 139 -13.10 9.43 -12.97
N GLU A 140 -12.65 8.27 -12.49
CA GLU A 140 -13.57 7.17 -12.14
C GLU A 140 -14.48 7.58 -10.97
N ALA A 141 -13.96 8.33 -10.00
CA ALA A 141 -14.78 8.89 -8.92
C ALA A 141 -15.81 9.89 -9.46
N LYS A 142 -15.45 10.78 -10.39
CA LYS A 142 -16.41 11.69 -11.02
C LYS A 142 -17.52 10.95 -11.77
N ARG A 143 -17.16 9.89 -12.51
CA ARG A 143 -18.14 9.01 -13.20
C ARG A 143 -19.08 8.30 -12.23
N ALA A 144 -18.58 7.93 -11.05
CA ALA A 144 -19.37 7.35 -9.97
C ALA A 144 -20.20 8.38 -9.17
N GLY A 145 -20.21 9.66 -9.58
CA GLY A 145 -21.05 10.70 -8.98
C GLY A 145 -20.43 11.44 -7.79
N PHE A 146 -19.12 11.28 -7.53
CA PHE A 146 -18.46 12.05 -6.48
C PHE A 146 -18.24 13.51 -6.91
N ASN A 147 -18.58 14.44 -6.02
CA ASN A 147 -18.37 15.86 -6.24
C ASN A 147 -16.87 16.20 -6.19
N MET A 148 -16.43 17.00 -7.15
CA MET A 148 -15.05 17.47 -7.24
C MET A 148 -15.01 18.98 -7.35
N ASP A 149 -14.02 19.57 -6.67
CA ASP A 149 -13.73 20.99 -6.77
C ASP A 149 -13.23 21.31 -8.19
N GLU A 150 -13.97 22.15 -8.92
CA GLU A 150 -13.63 22.53 -10.29
C GLU A 150 -12.30 23.27 -10.38
N ALA A 151 -11.94 24.07 -9.36
CA ALA A 151 -10.67 24.79 -9.33
C ALA A 151 -9.49 23.80 -9.21
N PHE A 152 -9.66 22.75 -8.42
CA PHE A 152 -8.68 21.68 -8.27
C PHE A 152 -8.45 20.96 -9.61
N ILE A 153 -9.53 20.53 -10.27
CA ILE A 153 -9.47 19.84 -11.57
C ILE A 153 -8.90 20.74 -12.68
N SER A 154 -9.32 22.01 -12.73
CA SER A 154 -8.82 22.98 -13.71
C SER A 154 -7.31 23.22 -13.56
N SER A 155 -6.81 23.28 -12.33
CA SER A 155 -5.38 23.45 -12.04
C SER A 155 -4.56 22.22 -12.45
N LEU A 156 -5.07 21.01 -12.17
CA LEU A 156 -4.46 19.76 -12.66
C LEU A 156 -4.39 19.72 -14.18
N ALA A 157 -5.49 20.04 -14.86
CA ALA A 157 -5.54 20.07 -16.32
C ALA A 157 -4.56 21.10 -16.91
N SER A 158 -4.41 22.25 -16.27
CA SER A 158 -3.48 23.31 -16.71
C SER A 158 -2.03 22.87 -16.56
N TYR A 159 -1.67 22.26 -15.42
CA TYR A 159 -0.37 21.64 -15.21
C TYR A 159 -0.04 20.60 -16.28
N LEU A 160 -0.98 19.67 -16.54
CA LEU A 160 -0.79 18.61 -17.52
C LEU A 160 -0.65 19.14 -18.96
N ASP A 161 -1.40 20.19 -19.34
CA ASP A 161 -1.25 20.83 -20.65
C ASP A 161 0.14 21.46 -20.81
N MET A 162 0.64 22.15 -19.78
CA MET A 162 2.00 22.71 -19.77
C MET A 162 3.07 21.62 -19.85
N ALA A 163 2.93 20.56 -19.05
CA ALA A 163 3.85 19.42 -19.06
C ALA A 163 3.92 18.79 -20.46
N LEU A 164 2.77 18.59 -21.13
CA LEU A 164 2.74 18.02 -22.48
C LEU A 164 3.44 18.90 -23.52
N ARG A 165 3.35 20.23 -23.37
CA ARG A 165 3.98 21.19 -24.30
C ARG A 165 5.49 21.26 -24.16
N SER A 166 6.05 20.96 -22.97
CA SER A 166 7.50 20.94 -22.76
C SER A 166 8.21 19.96 -23.69
N GLY A 167 7.56 18.82 -24.00
CA GLY A 167 8.13 17.76 -24.82
C GLY A 167 9.24 16.96 -24.14
N GLU A 168 9.54 17.21 -22.87
CA GLU A 168 10.64 16.59 -22.13
C GLU A 168 10.34 15.18 -21.60
N HIS A 169 9.07 14.77 -21.66
CA HIS A 169 8.58 13.49 -21.11
C HIS A 169 8.62 12.36 -22.14
N ASP A 170 8.77 11.12 -21.66
CA ASP A 170 8.76 9.94 -22.53
C ASP A 170 7.38 9.74 -23.20
N LEU A 171 7.33 8.98 -24.30
CA LEU A 171 6.10 8.81 -25.09
C LEU A 171 4.94 8.19 -24.28
N ASN A 172 5.23 7.32 -23.31
CA ASN A 172 4.22 6.71 -22.47
C ASN A 172 3.66 7.70 -21.44
N GLU A 173 4.50 8.57 -20.87
CA GLU A 173 4.03 9.68 -20.03
C GLU A 173 3.16 10.65 -20.85
N GLN A 174 3.57 10.98 -22.08
CA GLN A 174 2.75 11.79 -22.99
C GLN A 174 1.40 11.13 -23.28
N ALA A 175 1.34 9.81 -23.48
CA ALA A 175 0.09 9.08 -23.64
C ALA A 175 -0.80 9.15 -22.39
N PHE A 176 -0.20 9.08 -21.21
CA PHE A 176 -0.92 9.23 -19.94
C PHE A 176 -1.48 10.64 -19.77
N ILE A 177 -0.68 11.68 -20.03
CA ILE A 177 -1.14 13.06 -20.03
C ILE A 177 -2.30 13.24 -21.03
N CYS A 178 -2.19 12.69 -22.23
CA CYS A 178 -3.26 12.73 -23.25
C CYS A 178 -4.56 12.10 -22.74
N GLN A 179 -4.48 10.98 -22.02
CA GLN A 179 -5.66 10.35 -21.42
C GLN A 179 -6.32 11.27 -20.40
N ALA A 180 -5.53 11.78 -19.45
CA ALA A 180 -6.00 12.66 -18.39
C ALA A 180 -6.68 13.92 -18.97
N LEU A 181 -6.03 14.59 -19.93
CA LEU A 181 -6.57 15.78 -20.58
C LEU A 181 -7.83 15.49 -21.40
N ALA A 182 -7.88 14.37 -22.13
CA ALA A 182 -9.05 13.98 -22.90
C ALA A 182 -10.28 13.77 -22.01
N VAL A 183 -10.10 13.13 -20.84
CA VAL A 183 -11.21 12.90 -19.91
C VAL A 183 -11.65 14.18 -19.21
N PHE A 184 -10.74 15.15 -19.02
CA PHE A 184 -11.10 16.51 -18.62
C PHE A 184 -11.75 17.36 -19.72
N GLY A 185 -12.07 16.78 -20.88
CA GLY A 185 -12.70 17.48 -22.00
C GLY A 185 -11.75 18.37 -22.79
N LYS A 186 -10.43 18.21 -22.63
CA LYS A 186 -9.37 18.94 -23.34
C LYS A 186 -8.52 17.99 -24.21
N PRO A 187 -9.10 17.24 -25.14
CA PRO A 187 -8.38 16.21 -25.89
C PRO A 187 -7.29 16.81 -26.79
N GLN A 188 -6.07 16.27 -26.66
CA GLN A 188 -4.90 16.69 -27.42
C GLN A 188 -4.76 15.87 -28.70
N LYS A 189 -5.76 15.95 -29.60
CA LYS A 189 -5.91 15.03 -30.75
C LYS A 189 -4.67 14.96 -31.65
N SER A 190 -3.99 16.08 -31.89
CA SER A 190 -2.75 16.11 -32.69
C SER A 190 -1.64 15.30 -32.02
N ARG A 191 -1.48 15.44 -30.70
CA ARG A 191 -0.50 14.67 -29.93
C ARG A 191 -0.89 13.19 -29.83
N GLN A 192 -2.16 12.88 -29.61
CA GLN A 192 -2.68 11.52 -29.63
C GLN A 192 -2.41 10.85 -30.99
N ARG A 193 -2.56 11.58 -32.11
CA ARG A 193 -2.26 11.06 -33.44
C ARG A 193 -0.78 10.78 -33.63
N TYR A 194 0.08 11.72 -33.23
CA TYR A 194 1.52 11.51 -33.23
C TYR A 194 1.93 10.26 -32.42
N LEU A 195 1.34 10.06 -31.24
CA LEU A 195 1.62 8.89 -30.40
C LEU A 195 1.12 7.58 -31.04
N LEU A 196 -0.01 7.62 -31.74
CA LEU A 196 -0.53 6.46 -32.48
C LEU A 196 0.41 6.06 -33.62
N ASP A 197 0.93 7.05 -34.36
CA ASP A 197 1.94 6.85 -35.41
C ASP A 197 3.28 6.34 -34.82
N LYS A 198 3.50 6.51 -33.51
CA LYS A 198 4.65 6.00 -32.73
C LYS A 198 4.31 4.83 -31.81
N SER A 199 3.21 4.13 -32.06
CA SER A 199 2.70 3.07 -31.18
C SER A 199 3.71 1.94 -30.91
N GLU A 200 4.67 1.69 -31.81
CA GLU A 200 5.74 0.68 -31.62
C GLU A 200 6.68 0.99 -30.46
N SER A 201 6.78 2.26 -30.07
CA SER A 201 7.64 2.73 -28.97
C SER A 201 6.89 2.85 -27.64
N LEU A 202 5.59 2.53 -27.61
CA LEU A 202 4.79 2.52 -26.40
C LEU A 202 4.76 1.11 -25.81
N ASP A 203 4.87 1.03 -24.50
CA ASP A 203 4.61 -0.22 -23.79
C ASP A 203 3.10 -0.46 -23.64
N LEU A 204 2.72 -1.62 -23.11
CA LEU A 204 1.32 -2.01 -22.95
C LEU A 204 0.52 -0.97 -22.15
N ALA A 205 1.13 -0.36 -21.12
CA ALA A 205 0.49 0.69 -20.35
C ALA A 205 0.33 1.96 -21.19
N GLY A 206 1.36 2.41 -21.92
CA GLY A 206 1.29 3.56 -22.81
C GLY A 206 0.22 3.41 -23.89
N LEU A 207 0.12 2.23 -24.51
CA LEU A 207 -0.94 1.89 -25.47
C LEU A 207 -2.33 1.91 -24.83
N ALA A 208 -2.48 1.35 -23.63
CA ALA A 208 -3.74 1.43 -22.89
C ALA A 208 -4.14 2.88 -22.61
N ARG A 209 -3.20 3.73 -22.17
CA ARG A 209 -3.45 5.16 -21.92
C ARG A 209 -3.87 5.87 -23.20
N LEU A 210 -3.19 5.61 -24.32
CA LEU A 210 -3.55 6.17 -25.62
C LEU A 210 -4.93 5.71 -26.10
N ALA A 211 -5.27 4.42 -25.93
CA ALA A 211 -6.59 3.89 -26.24
C ALA A 211 -7.68 4.60 -25.43
N GLY A 212 -7.44 4.77 -24.12
CA GLY A 212 -8.33 5.51 -23.24
C GLY A 212 -8.48 6.98 -23.63
N ALA A 213 -7.40 7.62 -24.10
CA ALA A 213 -7.43 9.00 -24.59
C ALA A 213 -8.31 9.13 -25.85
N TRP A 214 -8.18 8.20 -26.80
CA TRP A 214 -9.01 8.18 -28.01
C TRP A 214 -10.46 7.87 -27.71
N HIS A 215 -10.73 6.93 -26.81
CA HIS A 215 -12.08 6.61 -26.35
C HIS A 215 -12.76 7.82 -25.71
N ALA A 216 -12.08 8.50 -24.77
CA ALA A 216 -12.57 9.74 -24.16
C ALA A 216 -12.75 10.88 -25.18
N SER A 217 -12.00 10.85 -26.28
CA SER A 217 -12.12 11.80 -27.39
C SER A 217 -13.25 11.46 -28.38
N GLY A 218 -14.04 10.42 -28.11
CA GLY A 218 -15.14 9.97 -28.97
C GLY A 218 -14.69 9.21 -30.22
N ARG A 219 -13.50 8.59 -30.20
CA ARG A 219 -12.90 7.88 -31.34
C ARG A 219 -12.57 6.42 -30.98
N PRO A 220 -13.60 5.57 -30.76
CA PRO A 220 -13.38 4.15 -30.44
C PRO A 220 -12.69 3.38 -31.57
N ASP A 221 -12.79 3.85 -32.81
CA ASP A 221 -12.06 3.32 -33.97
C ASP A 221 -10.54 3.47 -33.80
N LEU A 222 -10.07 4.62 -33.34
CA LEU A 222 -8.65 4.86 -33.06
C LEU A 222 -8.19 4.23 -31.75
N ALA A 223 -9.09 4.09 -30.77
CA ALA A 223 -8.80 3.34 -29.55
C ALA A 223 -8.47 1.87 -29.86
N ARG A 224 -9.22 1.22 -30.76
CA ARG A 224 -8.94 -0.16 -31.20
C ARG A 224 -7.60 -0.31 -31.90
N GLN A 225 -7.14 0.69 -32.64
CA GLN A 225 -5.82 0.65 -33.29
C GLN A 225 -4.65 0.61 -32.29
N CYS A 226 -4.89 0.96 -31.02
CA CYS A 226 -3.90 0.84 -29.95
C CYS A 226 -3.80 -0.59 -29.39
N LEU A 227 -4.77 -1.46 -29.67
CA LEU A 227 -4.80 -2.86 -29.22
C LEU A 227 -3.91 -3.72 -30.13
N ARG A 228 -2.61 -3.59 -29.93
CA ARG A 228 -1.59 -4.30 -30.70
C ARG A 228 -1.22 -5.66 -30.09
N GLU A 229 -1.38 -6.73 -30.87
CA GLU A 229 -1.04 -8.10 -30.43
C GLU A 229 0.43 -8.25 -30.00
N ASP A 230 1.37 -7.65 -30.74
CA ASP A 230 2.80 -7.73 -30.40
C ASP A 230 3.17 -7.06 -29.06
N ALA A 231 2.35 -6.12 -28.59
CA ALA A 231 2.55 -5.46 -27.31
C ALA A 231 2.00 -6.32 -26.16
N LEU A 232 0.98 -7.15 -26.42
CA LEU A 232 0.45 -8.09 -25.43
C LEU A 232 1.45 -9.21 -25.13
N GLU A 233 2.29 -9.59 -26.09
CA GLU A 233 3.31 -10.63 -25.92
C GLU A 233 4.55 -10.17 -25.14
N LYS A 234 4.77 -8.85 -25.00
CA LYS A 234 5.93 -8.29 -24.31
C LYS A 234 5.64 -8.11 -22.82
N GLU A 235 6.66 -8.34 -21.99
CA GLU A 235 6.60 -8.02 -20.57
C GLU A 235 7.03 -6.56 -20.33
N VAL A 236 6.33 -5.89 -19.41
CA VAL A 236 6.69 -4.53 -18.99
C VAL A 236 7.60 -4.61 -17.75
N ALA A 237 8.84 -4.14 -17.91
CA ALA A 237 9.82 -4.14 -16.83
C ALA A 237 9.34 -3.33 -15.62
N ARG A 238 9.72 -3.78 -14.42
CA ARG A 238 9.46 -3.04 -13.18
C ARG A 238 10.40 -1.85 -13.03
N THR A 239 9.85 -0.74 -12.56
CA THR A 239 10.61 0.46 -12.23
C THR A 239 10.26 0.95 -10.83
N PHE A 240 11.22 1.63 -10.21
CA PHE A 240 11.12 2.07 -8.82
C PHE A 240 11.17 3.58 -8.66
N LYS A 241 11.26 4.36 -9.74
CA LYS A 241 11.41 5.81 -9.72
C LYS A 241 10.88 6.43 -11.01
N GLY A 242 10.40 7.68 -10.92
CA GLY A 242 9.83 8.37 -12.07
C GLY A 242 8.52 7.70 -12.46
N ARG A 243 8.40 7.22 -13.68
CA ARG A 243 7.23 6.44 -14.13
C ARG A 243 7.25 5.07 -13.49
N LEU A 244 6.34 4.78 -12.55
CA LEU A 244 6.22 3.46 -11.93
C LEU A 244 5.52 2.49 -12.88
N THR A 245 6.15 1.34 -13.09
CA THR A 245 5.71 0.32 -14.05
C THR A 245 5.89 -1.06 -13.47
N SER A 246 5.07 -1.98 -13.97
CA SER A 246 5.28 -3.42 -13.89
C SER A 246 4.35 -4.11 -14.88
N ASP A 247 4.60 -5.39 -15.12
CA ASP A 247 3.78 -6.20 -16.00
C ASP A 247 2.32 -6.32 -15.54
N THR A 248 2.12 -6.55 -14.23
CA THR A 248 0.79 -6.59 -13.61
C THR A 248 0.10 -5.24 -13.73
N ALA A 249 0.81 -4.13 -13.45
CA ALA A 249 0.24 -2.79 -13.53
C ALA A 249 -0.16 -2.41 -14.97
N ALA A 250 0.66 -2.78 -15.96
CA ALA A 250 0.37 -2.56 -17.37
C ALA A 250 -0.82 -3.40 -17.84
N SER A 251 -0.86 -4.68 -17.46
CA SER A 251 -1.97 -5.59 -17.78
C SER A 251 -3.30 -5.13 -17.17
N ALA A 252 -3.28 -4.73 -15.89
CA ALA A 252 -4.45 -4.21 -15.20
C ALA A 252 -4.91 -2.86 -15.75
N THR A 253 -3.97 -1.99 -16.16
CA THR A 253 -4.30 -0.73 -16.85
C THR A 253 -4.98 -1.01 -18.19
N MET A 254 -4.42 -1.92 -19.00
CA MET A 254 -5.03 -2.32 -20.27
C MET A 254 -6.41 -2.95 -20.07
N LEU A 255 -6.57 -3.83 -19.09
CA LEU A 255 -7.87 -4.44 -18.78
C LEU A 255 -8.91 -3.37 -18.41
N THR A 256 -8.59 -2.44 -17.51
CA THR A 256 -9.51 -1.37 -17.11
C THR A 256 -9.96 -0.50 -18.29
N VAL A 257 -9.06 -0.17 -19.21
CA VAL A 257 -9.39 0.61 -20.41
C VAL A 257 -10.19 -0.22 -21.42
N LEU A 258 -9.81 -1.48 -21.63
CA LEU A 258 -10.49 -2.38 -22.56
C LEU A 258 -11.94 -2.63 -22.14
N LEU A 259 -12.23 -2.66 -20.84
CA LEU A 259 -13.60 -2.76 -20.32
C LEU A 259 -14.47 -1.54 -20.68
N ASP A 260 -13.88 -0.36 -20.91
CA ASP A 260 -14.61 0.82 -21.40
C ASP A 260 -14.73 0.81 -22.94
N VAL A 261 -13.68 0.38 -23.64
CA VAL A 261 -13.61 0.42 -25.11
C VAL A 261 -14.41 -0.71 -25.76
N GLU A 262 -14.18 -1.95 -25.32
CA GLU A 262 -14.74 -3.16 -25.90
C GLU A 262 -14.80 -4.31 -24.87
N PRO A 263 -15.80 -4.31 -23.96
CA PRO A 263 -15.86 -5.25 -22.82
C PRO A 263 -15.95 -6.74 -23.20
N LYS A 264 -16.27 -7.06 -24.47
CA LYS A 264 -16.37 -8.44 -24.99
C LYS A 264 -15.12 -8.88 -25.77
N HIS A 265 -14.06 -8.07 -25.78
CA HIS A 265 -12.84 -8.39 -26.51
C HIS A 265 -12.13 -9.63 -25.92
N PRO A 266 -11.56 -10.53 -26.74
CA PRO A 266 -10.89 -11.75 -26.25
C PRO A 266 -9.75 -11.50 -25.25
N TRP A 267 -9.07 -10.35 -25.36
CA TRP A 267 -8.01 -9.96 -24.43
C TRP A 267 -8.48 -9.80 -22.98
N VAL A 268 -9.78 -9.59 -22.72
CA VAL A 268 -10.31 -9.50 -21.35
C VAL A 268 -9.95 -10.75 -20.55
N GLU A 269 -10.13 -11.94 -21.13
CA GLU A 269 -9.80 -13.20 -20.47
C GLU A 269 -8.28 -13.38 -20.33
N VAL A 270 -7.51 -13.02 -21.37
CA VAL A 270 -6.04 -13.13 -21.38
C VAL A 270 -5.41 -12.26 -20.29
N LEU A 271 -5.80 -10.99 -20.22
CA LEU A 271 -5.32 -10.03 -19.23
C LEU A 271 -5.73 -10.43 -17.82
N THR A 272 -6.98 -10.89 -17.64
CA THR A 272 -7.47 -11.40 -16.34
C THR A 272 -6.60 -12.56 -15.85
N LYS A 273 -6.31 -13.55 -16.71
CA LYS A 273 -5.43 -14.68 -16.36
C LYS A 273 -4.01 -14.21 -16.05
N ARG A 274 -3.46 -13.26 -16.80
CA ARG A 274 -2.12 -12.71 -16.58
C ARG A 274 -2.02 -12.03 -15.21
N ILE A 275 -2.99 -11.19 -14.85
CA ILE A 275 -3.07 -10.51 -13.54
C ILE A 275 -3.20 -11.51 -12.39
N LEU A 276 -4.06 -12.53 -12.53
CA LEU A 276 -4.27 -13.52 -11.46
C LEU A 276 -3.08 -14.45 -11.26
N ARG A 277 -2.26 -14.70 -12.29
CA ARG A 277 -1.05 -15.53 -12.19
C ARG A 277 0.05 -14.93 -11.34
N THR A 278 0.13 -13.60 -11.26
CA THR A 278 1.15 -12.91 -10.46
C THR A 278 0.74 -12.68 -9.00
N LYS A 279 -0.49 -13.08 -8.64
CA LYS A 279 -1.00 -12.98 -7.27
C LYS A 279 -0.26 -13.99 -6.38
N SER A 280 0.37 -13.49 -5.33
CA SER A 280 1.11 -14.28 -4.34
C SER A 280 0.60 -13.95 -2.94
N ASN A 281 0.53 -14.93 -2.03
CA ASN A 281 0.03 -14.72 -0.66
C ASN A 281 -1.32 -13.96 -0.58
N HIS A 282 -2.20 -14.19 -1.56
CA HIS A 282 -3.49 -13.53 -1.71
C HIS A 282 -3.49 -12.03 -2.08
N HIS A 283 -2.34 -11.41 -2.39
CA HIS A 283 -2.21 -10.04 -2.90
C HIS A 283 -1.17 -9.92 -4.02
N TRP A 284 -0.84 -8.69 -4.42
CA TRP A 284 0.24 -8.38 -5.36
C TRP A 284 1.34 -7.60 -4.66
N SER A 285 2.54 -7.62 -5.25
CA SER A 285 3.80 -7.26 -4.57
C SER A 285 4.01 -5.76 -4.26
N SER A 286 3.09 -4.90 -4.70
CA SER A 286 3.12 -3.47 -4.41
C SER A 286 1.72 -2.89 -4.31
N THR A 287 1.60 -1.74 -3.67
CA THR A 287 0.35 -0.97 -3.60
C THR A 287 -0.20 -0.61 -4.98
N LEU A 288 0.68 -0.28 -5.94
CA LEU A 288 0.31 0.03 -7.32
C LEU A 288 -0.32 -1.17 -8.03
N GLU A 289 0.37 -2.31 -8.00
CA GLU A 289 -0.12 -3.54 -8.64
C GLU A 289 -1.41 -4.01 -7.99
N ASN A 290 -1.45 -4.00 -6.65
CA ASN A 290 -2.59 -4.44 -5.89
C ASN A 290 -3.81 -3.55 -6.15
N GLY A 291 -3.64 -2.23 -6.12
CA GLY A 291 -4.70 -1.26 -6.42
C GLY A 291 -5.23 -1.39 -7.86
N LEU A 292 -4.35 -1.43 -8.86
CA LEU A 292 -4.76 -1.58 -10.26
C LEU A 292 -5.42 -2.93 -10.55
N ALA A 293 -4.88 -4.03 -10.00
CA ALA A 293 -5.47 -5.35 -10.14
C ALA A 293 -6.87 -5.39 -9.51
N LEU A 294 -7.03 -4.88 -8.28
CA LEU A 294 -8.33 -4.78 -7.62
C LEU A 294 -9.33 -3.97 -8.44
N VAL A 295 -8.95 -2.79 -8.93
CA VAL A 295 -9.84 -1.95 -9.77
C VAL A 295 -10.29 -2.71 -11.00
N SER A 296 -9.35 -3.28 -11.76
CA SER A 296 -9.65 -3.94 -13.03
C SER A 296 -10.55 -5.18 -12.85
N LEU A 297 -10.27 -6.00 -11.83
CA LEU A 297 -11.03 -7.22 -11.54
C LEU A 297 -12.40 -6.92 -10.92
N CYS A 298 -12.50 -5.91 -10.04
CA CYS A 298 -13.79 -5.48 -9.49
C CYS A 298 -14.68 -4.86 -10.58
N LYS A 299 -14.11 -4.04 -11.47
CA LYS A 299 -14.82 -3.47 -12.61
C LYS A 299 -15.31 -4.55 -13.57
N LEU A 300 -14.46 -5.54 -13.89
CA LEU A 300 -14.87 -6.71 -14.69
C LEU A 300 -16.04 -7.43 -14.02
N HIS A 301 -15.92 -7.73 -12.73
CA HIS A 301 -16.98 -8.42 -11.99
C HIS A 301 -18.30 -7.65 -12.02
N ALA A 302 -18.27 -6.33 -11.80
CA ALA A 302 -19.46 -5.49 -11.84
C ALA A 302 -20.16 -5.50 -13.21
N LEU A 303 -19.43 -5.73 -14.31
CA LEU A 303 -19.97 -5.83 -15.66
C LEU A 303 -20.49 -7.23 -16.03
N THR A 304 -19.98 -8.28 -15.39
CA THR A 304 -20.28 -9.68 -15.73
C THR A 304 -21.10 -10.44 -14.68
N ALA A 305 -21.44 -9.79 -13.56
CA ALA A 305 -22.17 -10.44 -12.47
C ALA A 305 -23.51 -11.02 -12.96
N SER A 306 -23.68 -12.33 -12.83
CA SER A 306 -24.95 -13.04 -13.00
C SER A 306 -25.27 -13.83 -11.73
N GLU A 307 -26.50 -13.68 -11.22
CA GLU A 307 -26.94 -14.33 -9.98
C GLU A 307 -27.20 -15.82 -10.23
N LEU A 308 -26.19 -16.66 -9.98
CA LEU A 308 -26.29 -18.11 -10.17
C LEU A 308 -26.49 -18.90 -8.86
N SER A 309 -26.48 -18.24 -7.69
CA SER A 309 -26.54 -18.93 -6.39
C SER A 309 -27.74 -18.48 -5.55
N ASN A 310 -28.45 -19.44 -4.96
CA ASN A 310 -29.57 -19.22 -4.04
C ASN A 310 -29.39 -20.09 -2.80
N TYR A 311 -28.74 -19.51 -1.79
CA TYR A 311 -28.43 -20.19 -0.54
C TYR A 311 -28.73 -19.30 0.67
N ALA A 312 -28.93 -19.96 1.81
CA ALA A 312 -28.97 -19.34 3.13
C ALA A 312 -28.18 -20.22 4.10
N GLY A 313 -27.58 -19.61 5.12
CA GLY A 313 -26.78 -20.34 6.07
C GLY A 313 -26.56 -19.58 7.36
N THR A 314 -25.89 -20.24 8.30
CA THR A 314 -25.58 -19.68 9.60
C THR A 314 -24.09 -19.81 9.91
N LEU A 315 -23.62 -18.83 10.66
CA LEU A 315 -22.28 -18.79 11.21
C LEU A 315 -22.39 -18.74 12.74
N SER A 316 -21.77 -19.72 13.40
CA SER A 316 -21.79 -19.85 14.86
C SER A 316 -20.37 -20.07 15.40
N GLY A 317 -20.09 -19.55 16.59
CA GLY A 317 -18.77 -19.67 17.23
C GLY A 317 -18.85 -19.28 18.70
N SER A 318 -17.83 -19.65 19.48
CA SER A 318 -17.80 -19.38 20.93
C SER A 318 -17.97 -17.88 21.23
N GLY A 319 -18.97 -17.53 22.04
CA GLY A 319 -19.14 -16.17 22.57
C GLY A 319 -19.97 -15.19 21.71
N LEU A 320 -20.51 -15.62 20.57
CA LEU A 320 -21.42 -14.78 19.75
C LEU A 320 -22.76 -15.47 19.48
N LYS A 321 -23.81 -14.67 19.30
CA LYS A 321 -25.09 -15.16 18.79
C LYS A 321 -24.90 -15.64 17.34
N GLU A 322 -25.54 -16.77 17.03
CA GLU A 322 -25.63 -17.30 15.68
C GLU A 322 -26.13 -16.21 14.72
N SER A 323 -25.43 -16.08 13.59
CA SER A 323 -25.70 -15.04 12.60
C SER A 323 -26.06 -15.67 11.27
N VAL A 324 -27.03 -15.08 10.58
CA VAL A 324 -27.59 -15.61 9.33
C VAL A 324 -27.02 -14.85 8.14
N PHE A 325 -26.71 -15.56 7.07
CA PHE A 325 -26.27 -15.00 5.79
C PHE A 325 -27.10 -15.58 4.62
N SER A 326 -27.05 -14.93 3.47
CA SER A 326 -27.72 -15.40 2.24
C SER A 326 -26.94 -15.00 0.99
N SER A 327 -27.28 -15.59 -0.15
CA SER A 327 -26.63 -15.28 -1.44
C SER A 327 -26.93 -13.87 -1.99
N LYS A 328 -27.88 -13.14 -1.39
CA LYS A 328 -28.35 -11.82 -1.86
C LYS A 328 -27.34 -10.69 -1.61
N SER A 329 -26.45 -10.85 -0.64
CA SER A 329 -25.50 -9.82 -0.26
C SER A 329 -24.25 -10.44 0.34
N THR A 330 -23.11 -9.80 0.12
CA THR A 330 -21.89 -10.13 0.86
C THR A 330 -22.12 -9.94 2.35
N PHE A 331 -21.79 -10.97 3.14
CA PHE A 331 -21.93 -11.00 4.58
C PHE A 331 -20.55 -10.97 5.24
N GLY A 332 -20.37 -10.14 6.28
CA GLY A 332 -19.13 -10.07 7.06
C GLY A 332 -19.37 -10.15 8.56
N GLN A 333 -18.59 -10.97 9.27
CA GLN A 333 -18.63 -11.06 10.73
C GLN A 333 -17.24 -11.30 11.34
N SER A 334 -16.97 -10.64 12.47
CA SER A 334 -15.74 -10.84 13.25
C SER A 334 -16.02 -11.62 14.54
N PHE A 335 -15.11 -12.53 14.87
CA PHE A 335 -15.10 -13.37 16.07
C PHE A 335 -13.80 -13.10 16.84
N ALA A 336 -13.88 -12.99 18.16
CA ALA A 336 -12.70 -12.84 19.02
C ALA A 336 -12.36 -14.16 19.72
N GLY A 337 -11.08 -14.38 20.02
CA GLY A 337 -10.60 -15.55 20.73
C GLY A 337 -10.42 -16.78 19.84
N THR A 338 -10.22 -17.94 20.48
CA THR A 338 -9.70 -19.15 19.83
C THR A 338 -10.74 -20.22 19.49
N GLY A 339 -12.00 -20.07 19.89
CA GLY A 339 -12.99 -21.12 19.69
C GLY A 339 -13.31 -21.38 18.22
N GLU A 340 -13.70 -22.60 17.89
CA GLU A 340 -14.00 -22.99 16.52
C GLU A 340 -15.22 -22.24 15.97
N ILE A 341 -15.17 -21.90 14.67
CA ILE A 341 -16.30 -21.26 13.98
C ILE A 341 -16.90 -22.26 12.99
N ARG A 342 -18.20 -22.52 13.14
CA ARG A 342 -18.98 -23.43 12.31
C ARG A 342 -19.76 -22.64 11.27
N LEU A 343 -19.51 -22.94 10.01
CA LEU A 343 -20.22 -22.44 8.83
C LEU A 343 -21.12 -23.55 8.31
N ALA A 344 -22.44 -23.34 8.35
CA ALA A 344 -23.42 -24.25 7.78
C ALA A 344 -24.23 -23.54 6.70
N SER A 345 -24.48 -24.20 5.58
CA SER A 345 -25.24 -23.64 4.47
C SER A 345 -26.33 -24.59 3.98
N SER A 346 -27.32 -24.05 3.28
CA SER A 346 -28.41 -24.79 2.65
C SER A 346 -28.78 -24.12 1.33
N GLY A 347 -29.46 -24.83 0.43
CA GLY A 347 -29.86 -24.31 -0.88
C GLY A 347 -29.00 -24.84 -2.02
N ILE A 348 -28.76 -24.00 -3.02
CA ILE A 348 -28.05 -24.36 -4.27
C ILE A 348 -27.02 -23.30 -4.67
N GLY A 349 -25.96 -23.76 -5.33
CA GLY A 349 -24.87 -22.92 -5.82
C GLY A 349 -23.68 -22.88 -4.88
N LYS A 350 -22.71 -22.02 -5.20
CA LYS A 350 -21.43 -21.94 -4.49
C LYS A 350 -21.37 -20.75 -3.54
N LEU A 351 -20.75 -20.97 -2.39
CA LEU A 351 -20.41 -19.93 -1.44
C LEU A 351 -18.91 -19.71 -1.48
N PHE A 352 -18.48 -18.47 -1.71
CA PHE A 352 -17.09 -18.07 -1.65
C PHE A 352 -16.82 -17.44 -0.28
N VAL A 353 -15.84 -17.99 0.43
CA VAL A 353 -15.52 -17.65 1.81
C VAL A 353 -14.10 -17.12 1.87
N SER A 354 -13.93 -15.94 2.49
CA SER A 354 -12.64 -15.40 2.90
C SER A 354 -12.57 -15.34 4.42
N VAL A 355 -11.49 -15.87 4.99
CA VAL A 355 -11.19 -15.84 6.41
C VAL A 355 -9.90 -15.05 6.61
N GLN A 356 -9.99 -13.95 7.34
CA GLN A 356 -8.85 -13.18 7.81
C GLN A 356 -8.67 -13.47 9.31
N THR A 357 -7.50 -13.97 9.71
CA THR A 357 -7.13 -14.14 11.12
C THR A 357 -6.06 -13.13 11.47
N GLU A 358 -6.37 -12.17 12.32
CA GLU A 358 -5.44 -11.17 12.85
C GLU A 358 -5.01 -11.60 14.26
N GLY A 359 -3.71 -11.52 14.56
CA GLY A 359 -3.18 -11.88 15.87
C GLY A 359 -1.77 -11.39 16.09
N LEU A 360 -1.30 -11.50 17.33
CA LEU A 360 0.08 -11.21 17.69
C LEU A 360 0.94 -12.44 17.46
N VAL A 361 2.13 -12.22 16.93
CA VAL A 361 3.13 -13.27 16.70
C VAL A 361 4.20 -13.18 17.79
N PRO A 362 4.65 -14.30 18.40
CA PRO A 362 5.71 -14.26 19.40
C PRO A 362 6.98 -13.60 18.84
N PRO A 363 7.59 -12.60 19.53
CA PRO A 363 8.80 -11.94 19.04
C PRO A 363 9.94 -12.92 18.73
N GLU A 364 10.06 -14.01 19.50
CA GLU A 364 11.12 -15.01 19.28
C GLU A 364 10.97 -15.79 17.97
N SER A 365 9.77 -15.79 17.36
CA SER A 365 9.53 -16.46 16.09
C SER A 365 9.99 -15.63 14.88
N LEU A 366 10.23 -14.33 15.07
CA LEU A 366 10.70 -13.43 14.02
C LEU A 366 12.22 -13.56 13.85
N LYS A 367 12.64 -14.24 12.78
CA LYS A 367 14.06 -14.41 12.47
C LYS A 367 14.59 -13.23 11.66
N PRO A 368 15.77 -12.70 11.98
CA PRO A 368 16.42 -11.68 11.16
C PRO A 368 16.58 -12.16 9.72
N THR A 369 16.23 -11.32 8.76
CA THR A 369 16.22 -11.67 7.33
C THR A 369 16.67 -10.47 6.53
N ASP A 370 17.55 -10.68 5.55
CA ASP A 370 17.96 -9.66 4.57
C ASP A 370 17.68 -10.19 3.14
N ARG A 371 16.90 -9.45 2.35
CA ARG A 371 16.57 -9.74 0.95
C ARG A 371 16.90 -8.53 0.10
N GLU A 372 18.09 -8.54 -0.52
CA GLU A 372 18.71 -7.43 -1.30
C GLU A 372 18.96 -6.12 -0.55
N ILE A 373 18.18 -5.82 0.49
CA ILE A 373 18.33 -4.70 1.41
C ILE A 373 18.88 -5.24 2.72
N LYS A 374 19.67 -4.41 3.41
CA LYS A 374 20.12 -4.66 4.77
C LYS A 374 20.00 -3.38 5.58
N VAL A 375 19.22 -3.43 6.66
CA VAL A 375 19.10 -2.34 7.64
C VAL A 375 19.64 -2.78 8.99
N ARG A 376 20.42 -1.92 9.65
CA ARG A 376 20.91 -2.15 11.02
C ARG A 376 20.81 -0.88 11.84
N ARG A 377 20.69 -1.05 13.16
CA ARG A 377 20.58 0.04 14.12
C ARG A 377 21.75 -0.04 15.11
N ARG A 378 22.32 1.10 15.47
CA ARG A 378 23.24 1.24 16.61
C ARG A 378 22.84 2.42 17.48
N TRP A 379 23.14 2.33 18.77
CA TRP A 379 22.82 3.37 19.76
C TRP A 379 24.11 3.94 20.34
N LEU A 380 24.16 5.27 20.43
CA LEU A 380 25.26 6.02 21.04
C LEU A 380 24.71 6.86 22.19
N ASN A 381 25.50 7.09 23.23
CA ASN A 381 25.17 8.06 24.26
C ASN A 381 25.39 9.51 23.77
N SER A 382 25.12 10.50 24.62
CA SER A 382 25.30 11.92 24.32
C SER A 382 26.73 12.32 23.94
N GLU A 383 27.73 11.56 24.39
CA GLU A 383 29.15 11.78 24.07
C GLU A 383 29.62 10.99 22.83
N GLY A 384 28.73 10.24 22.17
CA GLY A 384 29.05 9.44 20.98
C GLY A 384 29.65 8.07 21.27
N LYS A 385 29.71 7.64 22.54
CA LYS A 385 30.14 6.29 22.93
C LYS A 385 29.07 5.27 22.54
N VAL A 386 29.50 4.18 21.91
CA VAL A 386 28.63 3.07 21.48
C VAL A 386 28.04 2.34 22.70
N LEU A 387 26.71 2.41 22.83
CA LEU A 387 25.92 1.65 23.80
C LEU A 387 25.59 0.27 23.23
N SER A 388 25.02 0.23 22.02
CA SER A 388 24.73 -0.98 21.23
C SER A 388 25.25 -0.78 19.81
N ASP A 389 25.91 -1.79 19.24
CA ASP A 389 26.58 -1.69 17.93
C ASP A 389 25.73 -2.29 16.79
N TRP A 390 26.21 -2.18 15.55
CA TRP A 390 25.52 -2.65 14.33
C TRP A 390 25.19 -4.15 14.28
N HIS A 391 25.81 -4.92 15.16
CA HIS A 391 25.57 -6.34 15.36
C HIS A 391 25.15 -6.51 16.82
N GLY A 392 24.03 -7.19 17.07
CA GLY A 392 23.54 -7.52 18.42
C GLY A 392 24.46 -8.43 19.24
N GLU A 393 25.74 -8.58 18.85
CA GLU A 393 26.77 -9.30 19.58
C GLU A 393 27.41 -8.37 20.62
N LYS A 394 26.66 -8.08 21.69
CA LYS A 394 27.26 -7.78 22.99
C LYS A 394 26.66 -8.70 24.03
N GLU A 395 27.53 -9.38 24.78
CA GLU A 395 27.20 -9.98 26.07
C GLU A 395 26.88 -8.85 27.07
N GLY A 396 25.62 -8.45 27.16
CA GLY A 396 25.14 -7.52 28.19
C GLY A 396 23.83 -6.83 27.83
N SER A 397 22.94 -6.67 28.81
CA SER A 397 21.69 -5.90 28.66
C SER A 397 22.00 -4.42 28.39
N LEU A 398 21.33 -3.82 27.40
CA LEU A 398 21.42 -2.39 27.13
C LEU A 398 20.82 -1.61 28.31
N GLU A 399 21.64 -0.86 29.04
CA GLU A 399 21.21 -0.07 30.20
C GLU A 399 21.37 1.43 29.93
N VAL A 400 20.33 2.21 30.25
CA VAL A 400 20.33 3.69 30.23
C VAL A 400 19.61 4.23 31.46
N SER A 401 19.83 5.50 31.82
CA SER A 401 19.13 6.15 32.92
C SER A 401 17.99 7.05 32.42
N VAL A 402 16.94 7.23 33.23
CA VAL A 402 15.88 8.21 32.93
C VAL A 402 16.51 9.60 32.75
N GLY A 403 16.18 10.27 31.66
CA GLY A 403 16.72 11.57 31.27
C GLY A 403 17.82 11.51 30.21
N ASP A 404 18.46 10.35 30.00
CA ASP A 404 19.55 10.19 29.04
C ASP A 404 19.10 10.49 27.61
N LEU A 405 19.95 11.23 26.89
CA LEU A 405 19.82 11.44 25.45
C LEU A 405 20.60 10.34 24.73
N VAL A 406 19.89 9.60 23.87
CA VAL A 406 20.46 8.51 23.07
C VAL A 406 20.38 8.89 21.59
N TRP A 407 21.52 8.84 20.90
CA TRP A 407 21.57 8.95 19.46
C TRP A 407 21.34 7.59 18.83
N VAL A 408 20.36 7.51 17.94
CA VAL A 408 20.09 6.31 17.14
C VAL A 408 20.68 6.54 15.76
N GLU A 409 21.57 5.64 15.34
CA GLU A 409 22.03 5.60 13.96
C GLU A 409 21.47 4.39 13.23
N VAL A 410 21.01 4.64 12.00
CA VAL A 410 20.39 3.64 11.13
C VAL A 410 21.21 3.51 9.87
N MET A 411 21.81 2.33 9.66
CA MET A 411 22.53 2.00 8.45
C MET A 411 21.57 1.33 7.47
N LEU A 412 21.54 1.83 6.24
CA LEU A 412 20.80 1.25 5.12
C LEU A 412 21.75 1.01 3.96
N GLN A 413 21.74 -0.23 3.46
CA GLN A 413 22.51 -0.62 2.28
C GLN A 413 21.73 -1.61 1.42
N THR A 414 22.15 -1.73 0.18
CA THR A 414 21.74 -2.80 -0.73
C THR A 414 22.90 -3.74 -1.03
N ARG A 415 22.61 -4.93 -1.53
CA ARG A 415 23.64 -5.91 -1.88
C ARG A 415 24.42 -5.53 -3.14
N GLN A 416 23.73 -5.05 -4.19
CA GLN A 416 24.34 -4.87 -5.52
C GLN A 416 23.89 -3.60 -6.26
N ALA A 417 22.60 -3.24 -6.21
CA ALA A 417 22.03 -2.17 -7.02
C ALA A 417 21.52 -1.01 -6.17
N ASN A 418 21.49 0.20 -6.74
CA ASN A 418 20.77 1.31 -6.12
C ASN A 418 19.27 1.01 -6.16
N LEU A 419 18.59 1.19 -5.02
CA LEU A 419 17.14 1.05 -4.92
C LEU A 419 16.56 2.34 -4.36
N ASP A 420 15.52 2.86 -5.01
CA ASP A 420 14.78 4.04 -4.56
C ASP A 420 13.52 3.62 -3.78
N ASN A 421 12.92 4.56 -3.05
CA ASN A 421 11.65 4.37 -2.33
C ASN A 421 11.70 3.24 -1.30
N ILE A 422 12.75 3.22 -0.47
CA ILE A 422 12.84 2.34 0.69
C ILE A 422 12.24 3.06 1.89
N ALA A 423 11.29 2.40 2.55
CA ALA A 423 10.77 2.83 3.84
C ALA A 423 11.46 2.04 4.94
N VAL A 424 12.13 2.74 5.85
CA VAL A 424 12.72 2.19 7.07
C VAL A 424 11.82 2.56 8.23
N VAL A 425 11.43 1.57 9.04
CA VAL A 425 10.62 1.77 10.23
C VAL A 425 11.42 1.32 11.45
N ASP A 426 11.68 2.26 12.34
CA ASP A 426 12.33 2.02 13.63
C ASP A 426 11.29 2.27 14.73
N ALA A 427 10.66 1.19 15.21
CA ALA A 427 9.67 1.27 16.28
C ALA A 427 10.38 1.46 17.63
N LEU A 428 9.84 2.37 18.45
CA LEU A 428 10.47 2.77 19.71
C LEU A 428 10.10 1.79 20.84
N PRO A 429 11.03 1.53 21.78
CA PRO A 429 10.68 0.90 23.04
C PRO A 429 9.82 1.84 23.89
N GLY A 430 8.88 1.28 24.67
CA GLY A 430 7.88 2.07 25.42
C GLY A 430 8.42 3.05 26.47
N GLY A 431 9.70 2.96 26.85
CA GLY A 431 10.37 3.88 27.78
C GLY A 431 11.00 5.11 27.14
N PHE A 432 10.90 5.27 25.82
CA PHE A 432 11.59 6.31 25.06
C PHE A 432 10.62 7.20 24.28
N THR A 433 11.02 8.45 24.07
CA THR A 433 10.34 9.40 23.18
C THR A 433 11.31 9.98 22.17
N VAL A 434 10.83 10.33 20.97
CA VAL A 434 11.66 10.98 19.95
C VAL A 434 11.94 12.42 20.34
N GLU A 435 13.21 12.81 20.26
CA GLU A 435 13.59 14.21 20.32
C GLU A 435 13.47 14.84 18.92
N ASN A 436 12.39 15.58 18.68
CA ASN A 436 12.11 16.14 17.37
C ASN A 436 13.08 17.30 17.05
N PRO A 437 13.99 17.14 16.08
CA PRO A 437 15.01 18.15 15.78
C PRO A 437 14.40 19.46 15.25
N ARG A 438 13.15 19.46 14.75
CA ARG A 438 12.45 20.67 14.27
C ARG A 438 11.99 21.58 15.40
N LEU A 439 11.88 21.05 16.62
CA LEU A 439 11.47 21.78 17.82
C LEU A 439 12.66 22.07 18.75
N ALA A 440 13.77 21.35 18.57
CA ALA A 440 14.98 21.52 19.35
C ALA A 440 15.78 22.75 18.87
N THR A 441 15.79 23.82 19.67
CA THR A 441 16.73 24.93 19.52
C THR A 441 18.18 24.56 19.87
N SER A 442 18.43 23.33 20.35
CA SER A 442 19.68 22.97 21.05
C SER A 442 20.28 21.59 20.73
N ALA A 443 19.80 20.81 19.75
CA ALA A 443 20.38 19.50 19.42
C ALA A 443 21.46 19.53 18.31
N VAL A 444 22.07 20.70 18.06
CA VAL A 444 23.18 20.86 17.11
C VAL A 444 24.42 21.33 17.87
N CYS A 445 24.90 20.53 18.81
CA CYS A 445 26.29 20.62 19.27
C CYS A 445 26.67 19.32 19.98
N LEU A 446 27.29 18.42 19.24
CA LEU A 446 28.22 17.47 19.84
C LEU A 446 29.53 18.24 20.02
N SER A 447 29.77 18.67 21.25
CA SER A 447 31.03 19.28 21.67
C SER A 447 32.13 18.22 21.68
N GLY A 448 33.00 18.22 20.67
CA GLY A 448 34.26 17.47 20.72
C GLY A 448 34.71 16.81 19.41
N GLY A 449 35.34 17.59 18.53
CA GLY A 449 36.60 17.21 17.87
C GLY A 449 36.62 16.15 16.75
N GLU A 450 35.70 15.19 16.69
CA GLU A 450 35.60 14.26 15.55
C GLU A 450 34.28 14.48 14.82
N VAL A 451 34.38 14.86 13.54
CA VAL A 451 33.22 14.93 12.65
C VAL A 451 32.67 13.51 12.51
N LEU A 452 31.74 13.11 13.37
CA LEU A 452 30.93 11.92 13.17
C LEU A 452 30.37 12.01 11.75
N ALA A 453 30.81 11.10 10.87
CA ALA A 453 30.61 11.13 9.42
C ALA A 453 29.29 11.80 8.99
N LYS A 454 29.33 12.71 8.02
CA LYS A 454 28.17 13.49 7.55
C LYS A 454 26.96 12.56 7.37
N ALA A 455 25.97 12.67 8.26
CA ALA A 455 24.80 11.81 8.23
C ALA A 455 24.09 11.95 6.87
N ALA A 456 23.63 10.83 6.34
CA ALA A 456 22.83 10.79 5.14
C ALA A 456 21.51 11.53 5.37
N ARG A 457 21.05 12.26 4.35
CA ARG A 457 19.73 12.89 4.35
C ARG A 457 18.70 11.94 3.76
N ALA A 458 17.62 11.67 4.50
CA ALA A 458 16.45 10.98 4.00
C ALA A 458 15.62 11.93 3.12
N ASP A 459 14.89 11.36 2.16
CA ASP A 459 13.96 12.12 1.31
C ASP A 459 12.81 12.67 2.16
N ARG A 460 12.35 11.86 3.13
CA ARG A 460 11.38 12.25 4.14
C ARG A 460 11.64 11.50 5.45
N THR A 461 11.38 12.18 6.56
CA THR A 461 11.38 11.58 7.90
C THR A 461 10.09 11.96 8.62
N GLU A 462 9.44 10.96 9.18
CA GLU A 462 8.27 11.11 10.03
C GLU A 462 8.61 10.66 11.44
N PHE A 463 8.43 11.58 12.39
CA PHE A 463 8.59 11.32 13.81
C PHE A 463 7.19 11.13 14.40
N LEU A 464 6.85 9.89 14.74
CA LEU A 464 5.60 9.51 15.37
C LEU A 464 5.86 9.15 16.84
N ASP A 465 4.81 9.09 17.65
CA ASP A 465 4.93 8.81 19.07
C ASP A 465 5.56 7.43 19.36
N ASP A 466 5.33 6.45 18.48
CA ASP A 466 5.74 5.06 18.67
C ASP A 466 6.84 4.59 17.71
N ARG A 467 7.28 5.42 16.75
CA ARG A 467 8.27 5.03 15.73
C ARG A 467 8.85 6.23 14.99
N VAL A 468 10.00 6.00 14.38
CA VAL A 468 10.56 6.87 13.33
C VAL A 468 10.46 6.16 11.99
N VAL A 469 9.95 6.86 10.98
CA VAL A 469 9.90 6.35 9.60
C VAL A 469 10.81 7.19 8.71
N LEU A 470 11.75 6.54 8.03
CA LEU A 470 12.67 7.17 7.10
C LEU A 470 12.36 6.68 5.68
N PHE A 471 12.20 7.61 4.74
CA PHE A 471 12.08 7.31 3.32
C PHE A 471 13.37 7.72 2.63
N ALA A 472 14.06 6.78 1.98
CA ALA A 472 15.34 7.06 1.34
C ALA A 472 15.65 6.07 0.21
N SER A 473 16.56 6.45 -0.68
CA SER A 473 17.24 5.49 -1.55
C SER A 473 18.32 4.70 -0.80
N ALA A 474 18.37 3.38 -1.00
CA ALA A 474 19.44 2.51 -0.56
C ALA A 474 20.49 2.34 -1.67
N LYS A 475 21.77 2.22 -1.29
CA LYS A 475 22.90 2.06 -2.21
C LYS A 475 23.80 0.91 -1.75
N PRO A 476 24.66 0.37 -2.63
CA PRO A 476 25.65 -0.63 -2.21
C PRO A 476 26.62 -0.10 -1.16
N VAL A 477 26.94 1.21 -1.23
CA VAL A 477 27.69 1.89 -0.17
C VAL A 477 26.74 2.22 0.98
N PRO A 478 27.07 1.79 2.22
CA PRO A 478 26.23 2.05 3.40
C PRO A 478 25.91 3.53 3.59
N ARG A 479 24.63 3.83 3.81
CA ARG A 479 24.16 5.16 4.18
C ARG A 479 23.73 5.14 5.64
N VAL A 480 24.22 6.10 6.43
CA VAL A 480 23.89 6.18 7.86
C VAL A 480 23.02 7.40 8.12
N PHE A 481 21.81 7.18 8.63
CA PHE A 481 20.88 8.22 9.07
C PHE A 481 20.93 8.33 10.60
N ARG A 482 20.59 9.50 11.15
CA ARG A 482 20.59 9.73 12.60
C ARG A 482 19.36 10.47 13.08
N TYR A 483 18.92 10.13 14.27
CA TYR A 483 17.97 10.89 15.07
C TYR A 483 18.25 10.66 16.56
N ALA A 484 17.58 11.40 17.44
CA ALA A 484 17.75 11.27 18.88
C ALA A 484 16.45 10.82 19.56
N ILE A 485 16.60 10.06 20.64
CA ILE A 485 15.52 9.67 21.55
C ILE A 485 15.94 9.99 22.98
N ARG A 486 14.96 10.21 23.86
CA ARG A 486 15.18 10.41 25.29
C ARG A 486 14.51 9.31 26.09
N ALA A 487 15.22 8.78 27.09
CA ALA A 487 14.64 7.88 28.08
C ALA A 487 13.75 8.68 29.04
N VAL A 488 12.46 8.33 29.13
CA VAL A 488 11.46 9.08 29.90
C VAL A 488 10.79 8.27 31.02
N ALA A 489 10.80 6.94 30.92
CA ALA A 489 10.19 6.06 31.91
C ALA A 489 11.11 4.88 32.24
N GLY A 490 11.28 4.62 33.54
CA GLY A 490 12.04 3.48 34.03
C GLY A 490 11.29 2.16 33.85
N GLY A 491 12.02 1.08 33.56
CA GLY A 491 11.46 -0.23 33.30
C GLY A 491 12.32 -1.07 32.36
N GLU A 492 11.85 -2.26 32.04
CA GLU A 492 12.43 -3.15 31.04
C GLU A 492 11.51 -3.19 29.82
N PHE A 493 12.05 -2.91 28.64
CA PHE A 493 11.27 -2.75 27.42
C PHE A 493 11.86 -3.58 26.29
N LEU A 494 10.99 -4.24 25.51
CA LEU A 494 11.40 -4.84 24.25
C LEU A 494 11.76 -3.73 23.26
N VAL A 495 12.89 -3.90 22.59
CA VAL A 495 13.34 -3.09 21.47
C VAL A 495 12.97 -3.83 20.18
N PRO A 496 11.95 -3.37 19.43
CA PRO A 496 11.59 -4.03 18.18
C PRO A 496 12.76 -4.04 17.19
N GLY A 497 12.84 -5.11 16.40
CA GLY A 497 13.74 -5.18 15.25
C GLY A 497 13.46 -4.04 14.27
N ILE A 498 14.52 -3.36 13.82
CA ILE A 498 14.40 -2.35 12.77
C ILE A 498 14.08 -3.05 11.44
N GLN A 499 13.21 -2.45 10.64
CA GLN A 499 12.78 -3.03 9.37
C GLN A 499 12.93 -2.04 8.22
N ALA A 500 13.24 -2.55 7.04
CA ALA A 500 13.27 -1.79 5.80
C ALA A 500 12.58 -2.57 4.68
N SER A 501 11.77 -1.90 3.86
CA SER A 501 11.13 -2.52 2.70
C SER A 501 11.03 -1.55 1.53
N CYS A 502 11.12 -2.07 0.30
CA CYS A 502 10.81 -1.29 -0.89
C CYS A 502 9.30 -1.08 -0.99
N MET A 503 8.87 0.18 -1.14
CA MET A 503 7.46 0.55 -1.22
C MET A 503 6.75 -0.03 -2.46
N TYR A 504 7.53 -0.45 -3.47
CA TYR A 504 7.04 -0.93 -4.76
C TYR A 504 7.47 -2.36 -5.10
N ASP A 505 8.09 -3.07 -4.16
CA ASP A 505 8.39 -4.50 -4.26
C ASP A 505 8.70 -5.08 -2.87
N GLU A 506 7.71 -5.73 -2.27
CA GLU A 506 7.81 -6.33 -0.93
C GLU A 506 8.87 -7.45 -0.82
N THR A 507 9.29 -8.04 -1.95
CA THR A 507 10.32 -9.08 -1.93
C THR A 507 11.69 -8.51 -1.54
N LEU A 508 11.87 -7.19 -1.69
CA LEU A 508 13.03 -6.43 -1.28
C LEU A 508 12.80 -5.88 0.13
N SER A 509 13.34 -6.55 1.13
CA SER A 509 13.10 -6.23 2.53
C SER A 509 14.23 -6.67 3.45
N SER A 510 14.26 -6.12 4.65
CA SER A 510 15.17 -6.48 5.72
C SER A 510 14.46 -6.32 7.06
N LEU A 511 14.66 -7.29 7.95
CA LEU A 511 14.21 -7.28 9.33
C LEU A 511 15.39 -7.65 10.21
N ASP A 512 15.72 -6.78 11.16
CA ASP A 512 16.78 -7.01 12.14
C ASP A 512 16.25 -7.70 13.40
N GLN A 513 17.16 -8.14 14.27
CA GLN A 513 16.81 -8.81 15.52
C GLN A 513 16.15 -7.84 16.51
N SER A 514 15.20 -8.36 17.30
CA SER A 514 14.68 -7.64 18.48
C SER A 514 15.62 -7.80 19.67
N ASP A 515 15.63 -6.81 20.56
CA ASP A 515 16.52 -6.75 21.73
C ASP A 515 15.74 -6.29 22.98
N VAL A 516 16.39 -6.17 24.13
CA VAL A 516 15.82 -5.66 25.38
C VAL A 516 16.66 -4.51 25.92
N VAL A 517 15.98 -3.45 26.38
CA VAL A 517 16.60 -2.30 27.03
C VAL A 517 16.03 -2.10 28.44
N LYS A 518 16.92 -1.82 29.38
CA LYS A 518 16.57 -1.49 30.76
C LYS A 518 16.83 -0.01 31.01
N VAL A 519 15.79 0.70 31.42
CA VAL A 519 15.84 2.11 31.80
C VAL A 519 15.80 2.20 33.32
N ILE A 520 16.89 2.69 33.91
CA ILE A 520 17.10 2.79 35.35
C ILE A 520 16.58 4.15 35.84
N VAL A 521 15.76 4.14 36.88
CA VAL A 521 15.40 5.36 37.62
C VAL A 521 16.49 5.58 38.67
N GLN A 522 17.23 6.68 38.56
CA GLN A 522 18.22 7.07 39.56
C GLN A 522 17.55 7.72 40.77
#